data_AF-A0A942NWX1-F1
#
_entry.id   AF-A0A942NWX1-F1
#
_cell.length_a   1.000
_cell.length_b   1.000
_cell.length_c   1.000
_cell.angle_alpha   90.00
_cell.angle_beta   90.00
_cell.angle_gamma   90.00
#
_symmetry.space_group_name_H-M   'P 1'
#
loop_
_entity.id
_entity.type
_entity.pdbx_description
1 polymer ?
#
loop_
_entity_poly.entity_id
_entity_poly.type
_entity_poly.pdbx_seq_one_letter_code
_entity_poly.pdbx_strand_id
1 'polypeptide(L)' 'MDESIMFDSYMQAEDDLVIGSYRLLEVDNRVILPTERPIRLLITSSDVLHS' A
#
# COMPACT_ATOMS: atom_id res chain seq x y z
N MET A 1 13.08 -15.79 14.85
CA MET A 1 11.64 -15.60 14.69
C MET A 1 11.54 -14.65 13.51
N ASP A 2 11.35 -15.17 12.31
CA ASP A 2 11.17 -14.30 11.14
C ASP A 2 9.83 -13.59 11.34
N GLU A 3 9.89 -12.30 11.70
CA GLU A 3 8.71 -11.45 11.66
C GLU A 3 8.30 -11.34 10.19
N SER A 4 7.11 -11.86 9.90
CA SER A 4 6.50 -11.69 8.59
C SER A 4 6.21 -10.20 8.41
N ILE A 5 6.78 -9.59 7.38
CA ILE A 5 6.53 -8.19 7.03
C ILE A 5 5.11 -8.12 6.45
N MET A 6 4.14 -7.78 7.29
CA MET A 6 2.74 -7.64 6.93
C MET A 6 2.22 -6.31 7.50
N PHE A 7 1.50 -5.56 6.69
CA PHE A 7 0.89 -4.30 7.08
C PHE A 7 -0.36 -4.04 6.24
N ASP A 8 -1.27 -3.25 6.80
CA ASP A 8 -2.41 -2.70 6.08
C ASP A 8 -2.03 -1.33 5.48
N SER A 9 -2.60 -1.02 4.32
CA SER A 9 -2.37 0.24 3.62
C SER A 9 -3.72 0.92 3.42
N TYR A 10 -3.89 2.09 4.04
CA TYR A 10 -5.12 2.88 3.99
C TYR A 10 -4.88 4.24 3.32
N MET A 11 -5.91 4.76 2.67
CA MET A 11 -5.86 6.12 2.12
C MET A 11 -5.68 7.14 3.24
N GLN A 12 -4.79 8.10 3.02
CA GLN A 12 -4.60 9.21 3.94
C GLN A 12 -5.83 10.12 3.92
N ALA A 13 -6.35 10.45 5.11
CA ALA A 13 -7.48 11.37 5.26
C ALA A 13 -7.12 12.76 4.72
N GLU A 14 -8.09 13.46 4.14
CA GLU A 14 -7.83 14.77 3.51
C GLU A 14 -7.27 15.80 4.51
N ASP A 15 -7.70 15.73 5.77
CA ASP A 15 -7.23 16.60 6.85
C ASP A 15 -5.77 16.35 7.24
N ASP A 16 -5.25 15.14 6.97
CA ASP A 16 -3.88 14.73 7.27
C ASP A 16 -2.92 14.94 6.09
N LEU A 17 -3.42 15.38 4.93
CA LEU A 17 -2.60 15.58 3.74
C LEU A 17 -1.65 16.76 3.90
N VAL A 18 -0.38 16.53 3.54
CA VAL A 18 0.63 17.60 3.48
C VAL A 18 0.43 18.43 2.22
N ILE A 19 0.74 19.72 2.28
CA ILE A 19 0.69 20.60 1.10
C ILE A 19 1.59 20.02 0.00
N GLY A 20 1.00 19.79 -1.18
CA GLY A 20 1.66 19.17 -2.33
C GLY A 20 1.42 17.67 -2.48
N SER A 21 0.79 17.03 -1.50
CA SER A 21 0.34 15.64 -1.59
C SER A 21 -0.80 15.45 -2.59
N TYR A 22 -0.91 14.24 -3.14
CA TYR A 22 -1.98 13.90 -4.07
C TYR A 22 -3.22 13.38 -3.35
N ARG A 23 -4.29 14.18 -3.38
CA ARG A 23 -5.60 13.79 -2.84
C ARG A 23 -6.09 12.49 -3.50
N LEU A 24 -6.57 11.54 -2.68
CA LEU A 24 -7.04 10.20 -3.07
C LEU A 24 -5.97 9.23 -3.59
N LEU A 25 -4.69 9.60 -3.57
CA LEU A 25 -3.58 8.74 -4.00
C LEU A 25 -2.54 8.50 -2.90
N GLU A 26 -2.55 9.31 -1.84
CA GLU A 26 -1.70 9.08 -0.69
C GLU A 26 -2.24 7.95 0.19
N VAL A 27 -1.30 7.17 0.72
CA VAL A 27 -1.54 6.09 1.68
C VAL A 27 -0.57 6.20 2.84
N ASP A 28 -0.96 5.67 4.00
CA ASP A 28 -0.14 5.66 5.22
C ASP A 28 1.12 4.77 5.09
N ASN A 29 0.96 3.56 4.57
CA ASN A 29 2.02 2.58 4.40
C ASN A 29 2.20 2.23 2.92
N ARG A 30 3.29 2.69 2.34
CA ARG A 30 3.62 2.42 0.93
C ARG A 30 4.30 1.06 0.79
N VAL A 31 3.88 0.28 -0.21
CA VAL A 31 4.58 -0.95 -0.60
C VAL A 31 5.92 -0.59 -1.25
N ILE A 32 7.02 -1.00 -0.63
CA ILE A 32 8.38 -0.77 -1.13
C ILE A 32 8.87 -2.04 -1.81
N LEU A 33 9.37 -1.91 -3.04
CA LEU A 33 9.88 -3.02 -3.85
C LEU A 33 11.28 -2.71 -4.39
N PRO A 34 12.15 -3.72 -4.53
CA PRO A 34 13.44 -3.54 -5.17
C PRO A 34 13.30 -3.30 -6.67
N THR A 35 14.15 -2.46 -7.23
CA THR A 35 14.25 -2.25 -8.69
C THR A 35 15.09 -3.36 -9.34
N GLU A 36 14.92 -3.52 -10.66
CA GLU A 36 15.74 -4.38 -11.53
C GLU A 36 15.73 -5.88 -11.18
N ARG A 37 14.67 -6.33 -10.51
CA ARG A 37 14.46 -7.74 -10.16
C ARG A 37 13.06 -8.19 -10.55
N PRO A 38 12.88 -9.45 -11.01
CA PRO A 38 11.55 -9.98 -11.27
C PRO A 38 10.79 -10.14 -9.95
N ILE A 39 9.55 -9.65 -9.91
CA ILE A 39 8.66 -9.71 -8.75
C ILE A 39 7.40 -10.48 -9.16
N ARG A 40 6.91 -11.36 -8.28
CA ARG A 40 5.63 -12.07 -8.46
C ARG A 40 4.64 -11.57 -7.41
N LEU A 41 3.54 -10.99 -7.86
CA LEU A 41 2.44 -10.59 -7.00
C LEU A 41 1.36 -11.70 -7.01
N LEU A 42 0.87 -12.07 -5.83
CA LEU A 42 -0.27 -12.96 -5.65
C LEU A 42 -1.38 -12.15 -5.00
N ILE A 43 -2.46 -11.88 -5.76
CA ILE A 43 -3.54 -10.99 -5.34
C ILE A 43 -4.79 -11.85 -5.08
N THR A 44 -5.43 -11.61 -3.93
CA THR A 44 -6.71 -12.21 -3.54
C THR A 44 -7.48 -11.19 -2.70
N SER A 45 -8.78 -11.41 -2.50
CA SER A 45 -9.61 -10.55 -1.66
C SER A 45 -10.24 -11.37 -0.54
N SER A 46 -10.43 -10.76 0.63
CA SER A 46 -10.99 -11.45 1.80
C SER A 46 -12.52 -11.40 1.87
N ASP A 47 -13.15 -10.43 1.22
CA ASP A 47 -14.61 -10.20 1.30
C ASP A 47 -15.21 -10.15 -0.10
N VAL A 48 -15.08 -9.01 -0.78
CA VAL A 48 -15.59 -8.78 -2.14
C VAL A 48 -14.47 -8.61 -3.15
N LEU A 49 -14.84 -8.60 -4.43
CA LEU A 49 -13.91 -8.38 -5.52
C LEU A 49 -13.33 -6.97 -5.48
N HIS A 50 -12.01 -6.88 -5.54
CA HIS A 50 -11.25 -5.66 -5.81
C HIS A 50 -10.27 -5.91 -6.98
N SER A 51 -9.68 -4.83 -7.51
CA SER A 51 -8.69 -4.88 -8.60
C SER A 51 -7.51 -3.97 -8.32
#